data_AF-X1EED9-F1
#
_entry.id   AF-X1EED9-F1
#
_cell.length_a   1.000
_cell.length_b   1.000
_cell.length_c   1.000
_cell.angle_alpha   90.00
_cell.angle_beta   90.00
_cell.angle_gamma   90.00
#
_symmetry.space_group_name_H-M   'P 1'
#
loop_
_entity.id
_entity.type
_entity.pdbx_description
1 polymer ?
#
loop_
_entity_poly.entity_id
_entity_poly.type
_entity_poly.pdbx_seq_one_letter_code
_entity_poly.pdbx_strand_id
1 'polypeptide(L)'
;MFVFGHIGVTLGIAFVLFQFVLPRIGIRLKINYLFIALGAILPDLIDKPIGRILLGESVANGRLFGHTLLFVLILITIGFFCKYHRDGVFCLAFATFMHLCEDKMWEMPATLL
;
A
#
# COMPACT_ATOMS: atom_id res chain seq x y z
N MET A 1 -5.75 -3.10 10.69
CA MET A 1 -5.00 -2.92 11.97
C MET A 1 -5.08 -1.46 12.45
N PHE A 2 -4.51 -1.07 13.60
CA PHE A 2 -4.36 0.38 13.91
C PHE A 2 -3.38 1.02 12.90
N VAL A 3 -3.56 2.30 12.58
CA VAL A 3 -2.75 3.05 11.59
C VAL A 3 -1.24 2.88 11.82
N PHE A 4 -0.81 2.95 13.10
CA PHE A 4 0.59 2.76 13.47
C PHE A 4 1.09 1.32 13.28
N GLY A 5 0.19 0.33 13.38
CA GLY A 5 0.49 -1.06 13.07
C GLY A 5 0.86 -1.23 11.61
N HIS A 6 0.07 -0.63 10.71
CA HIS A 6 0.34 -0.70 9.28
C HIS A 6 1.67 -0.07 8.88
N ILE A 7 1.91 1.16 9.36
CA ILE A 7 3.17 1.85 9.10
C ILE A 7 4.35 1.04 9.64
N GLY A 8 4.26 0.59 10.90
CA GLY A 8 5.36 -0.10 11.58
C GLY A 8 5.71 -1.44 10.94
N VAL A 9 4.71 -2.28 10.67
CA VAL A 9 4.92 -3.60 10.05
C VAL A 9 5.46 -3.46 8.63
N THR A 10 4.83 -2.61 7.81
CA THR A 10 5.27 -2.39 6.43
C THR A 10 6.69 -1.81 6.37
N LEU A 11 7.04 -0.82 7.22
CA LEU A 11 8.40 -0.27 7.28
C LEU A 11 9.41 -1.31 7.75
N GLY A 12 9.07 -2.13 8.76
CA GLY A 12 9.94 -3.18 9.26
C GLY A 12 10.25 -4.22 8.19
N ILE A 13 9.22 -4.69 7.47
CA ILE A 13 9.37 -5.62 6.35
C ILE A 13 10.22 -5.00 5.25
N ALA A 14 9.94 -3.75 4.86
CA ALA A 14 10.73 -3.05 3.86
C ALA A 14 12.20 -2.94 4.28
N PHE A 15 12.48 -2.53 5.51
CA PHE A 15 13.84 -2.40 6.01
C PHE A 15 14.59 -3.73 5.93
N VAL A 16 14.00 -4.83 6.42
CA VAL A 16 14.61 -6.16 6.34
C VAL A 16 14.86 -6.57 4.89
N LEU A 17 13.86 -6.42 4.02
CA LEU A 17 13.94 -6.81 2.62
C LEU A 17 15.02 -6.01 1.87
N PHE A 18 14.98 -4.69 1.93
CA PHE A 18 15.84 -3.82 1.13
C PHE A 18 17.25 -3.65 1.69
N GLN A 19 17.43 -3.75 3.01
CA GLN A 19 18.75 -3.58 3.64
C GLN A 19 19.52 -4.90 3.79
N PHE A 20 18.84 -6.03 4.00
CA PHE A 20 19.50 -7.30 4.29
C PHE A 20 19.26 -8.38 3.25
N VAL A 21 18.06 -8.50 2.68
CA VAL A 21 17.73 -9.61 1.77
C VAL A 21 18.18 -9.31 0.35
N LEU A 22 17.71 -8.22 -0.26
CA LEU A 22 18.02 -7.89 -1.65
C LEU A 22 19.51 -7.62 -1.92
N PRO A 23 20.27 -6.97 -1.02
CA PRO A 23 21.71 -6.78 -1.24
C PRO A 23 22.49 -8.09 -1.27
N ARG A 24 22.03 -9.15 -0.59
CA ARG A 24 22.67 -10.48 -0.62
C ARG A 24 22.56 -11.16 -1.99
N ILE A 25 21.54 -10.82 -2.77
CA ILE A 25 21.36 -11.30 -4.15
C ILE A 25 21.86 -10.29 -5.19
N GLY A 26 22.63 -9.27 -4.77
CA GLY A 26 23.22 -8.28 -5.66
C GLY A 26 22.29 -7.15 -6.09
N ILE A 27 21.06 -7.09 -5.59
CA ILE A 27 20.07 -6.06 -5.93
C ILE A 27 20.16 -4.91 -4.92
N ARG A 28 20.47 -3.70 -5.39
CA ARG A 28 20.47 -2.48 -4.57
C ARG A 28 19.50 -1.46 -5.15
N LEU A 29 18.39 -1.24 -4.45
CA LEU A 29 17.36 -0.28 -4.83
C LEU A 29 17.43 0.94 -3.91
N LYS A 30 17.18 2.13 -4.48
CA LYS A 30 16.99 3.34 -3.67
C LYS A 30 15.56 3.37 -3.17
N ILE A 31 15.41 3.33 -1.85
CA ILE A 31 14.10 3.24 -1.21
C ILE A 31 13.81 4.54 -0.48
N ASN A 32 12.61 5.07 -0.70
CA ASN A 32 12.12 6.22 0.02
C ASN A 32 11.13 5.77 1.10
N TYR A 33 11.62 5.68 2.34
CA TYR A 33 10.82 5.25 3.49
C TYR A 33 9.63 6.16 3.79
N LEU A 34 9.67 7.45 3.40
CA LEU A 34 8.51 8.33 3.52
C LEU A 34 7.37 7.85 2.61
N PHE A 35 7.67 7.49 1.37
CA PHE A 35 6.65 6.97 0.44
C PHE A 35 6.15 5.59 0.86
N ILE A 36 6.99 4.77 1.52
CA ILE A 36 6.53 3.52 2.13
C ILE A 36 5.54 3.80 3.26
N ALA A 37 5.87 4.71 4.19
CA ALA A 37 4.98 5.06 5.29
C ALA A 37 3.65 5.63 4.80
N LEU A 38 3.67 6.47 3.75
CA LEU A 38 2.46 6.99 3.11
C LEU A 38 1.64 5.88 2.44
N GLY A 39 2.29 4.97 1.71
CA GLY A 39 1.60 3.87 1.03
C GLY A 39 0.98 2.87 1.99
N ALA A 40 1.62 2.65 3.15
CA ALA A 40 1.13 1.76 4.20
C ALA A 40 -0.21 2.20 4.80
N ILE A 41 -0.63 3.45 4.60
CA ILE A 41 -1.92 3.98 5.08
C ILE A 41 -2.79 4.50 3.94
N LEU A 42 -2.34 4.39 2.70
CA LEU A 42 -2.99 5.01 1.55
C LEU A 42 -4.40 4.44 1.29
N PRO A 43 -4.63 3.10 1.33
CA PRO A 43 -5.98 2.54 1.19
C PRO A 43 -6.96 3.10 2.21
N ASP A 44 -6.54 3.12 3.47
CA ASP A 44 -7.30 3.65 4.60
C ASP A 44 -7.61 5.16 4.47
N LEU A 45 -6.62 5.93 4.02
CA LEU A 45 -6.76 7.38 3.84
C LEU A 45 -7.75 7.73 2.72
N ILE A 46 -7.87 6.87 1.71
CA ILE A 46 -8.82 7.04 0.60
C ILE A 46 -10.20 6.53 1.01
N ASP A 47 -10.29 5.29 1.45
CA ASP A 47 -11.57 4.59 1.56
C ASP A 47 -12.38 5.05 2.78
N LYS A 48 -11.73 5.34 3.92
CA LYS A 48 -12.45 5.73 5.15
C LYS A 48 -13.16 7.08 5.02
N PRO A 49 -12.56 8.15 4.44
CA PRO A 49 -13.29 9.40 4.18
C PRO A 49 -14.38 9.22 3.12
N ILE A 50 -14.08 8.51 2.02
CA ILE A 50 -15.04 8.30 0.93
C ILE A 50 -16.27 7.53 1.43
N GLY A 51 -16.06 6.44 2.17
CA GLY A 51 -17.16 5.65 2.75
C GLY A 51 -18.03 6.48 3.67
N ARG A 52 -17.43 7.31 4.54
CA ARG A 52 -18.17 8.16 5.49
C ARG A 52 -18.93 9.30 4.82
N ILE A 53 -18.36 9.94 3.80
CA ILE A 53 -18.96 11.11 3.15
C ILE A 53 -20.01 10.70 2.11
N LEU A 54 -19.75 9.65 1.31
CA LEU A 54 -20.58 9.31 0.16
C LEU A 54 -21.61 8.21 0.44
N LEU A 55 -21.32 7.27 1.33
CA LEU A 55 -22.09 6.02 1.45
C LEU A 55 -22.68 5.78 2.84
N GLY A 56 -22.41 6.68 3.81
CA GLY A 56 -22.89 6.56 5.18
C GLY A 56 -22.42 5.27 5.87
N GLU A 57 -23.18 4.76 6.84
CA GLU A 57 -22.85 3.50 7.54
C GLU A 57 -23.14 2.23 6.72
N SER A 58 -23.70 2.36 5.53
CA SER A 58 -24.11 1.25 4.66
C SER A 58 -22.92 0.40 4.18
N VAL A 59 -21.72 0.99 4.06
CA VAL A 59 -20.48 0.26 3.75
C VAL A 59 -19.75 -0.02 5.07
N ALA A 60 -20.25 -1.04 5.77
CA ALA A 60 -19.92 -1.33 7.16
C ALA A 60 -18.41 -1.52 7.48
N ASN A 61 -17.56 -1.73 6.47
CA ASN A 61 -16.14 -2.04 6.70
C ASN A 61 -15.16 -0.95 6.22
N GLY A 62 -15.63 0.13 5.56
CA GLY A 62 -14.75 1.21 5.08
C GLY A 62 -13.69 0.77 4.07
N ARG A 63 -13.87 -0.39 3.42
CA ARG A 63 -13.03 -0.96 2.36
C ARG A 63 -13.72 -0.71 1.03
N LEU A 64 -13.10 0.08 0.17
CA LEU A 64 -13.63 0.51 -1.13
C LEU A 64 -12.52 0.30 -2.18
N PHE A 65 -12.29 1.32 -3.02
CA PHE A 65 -11.37 1.25 -4.15
C PHE A 65 -9.91 1.10 -3.73
N GLY A 66 -9.47 1.77 -2.67
CA GLY A 66 -8.10 1.72 -2.16
C GLY A 66 -7.67 0.33 -1.68
N HIS A 67 -8.62 -0.51 -1.26
CA HIS A 67 -8.37 -1.89 -0.83
C HIS A 67 -8.43 -2.94 -1.96
N THR A 68 -8.45 -2.51 -3.23
CA THR A 68 -8.46 -3.40 -4.40
C THR A 68 -7.05 -3.67 -4.93
N LEU A 69 -6.84 -4.82 -5.57
CA LEU A 69 -5.64 -5.08 -6.38
C LEU A 69 -5.57 -4.15 -7.59
N LEU A 70 -6.71 -3.75 -8.14
CA LEU A 70 -6.79 -2.77 -9.23
C LEU A 70 -6.09 -1.46 -8.84
N PHE A 71 -6.31 -0.97 -7.61
CA PHE A 71 -5.63 0.23 -7.12
C PHE A 71 -4.11 0.06 -7.06
N VAL A 72 -3.62 -1.09 -6.58
CA VAL A 72 -2.19 -1.41 -6.60
C VAL A 72 -1.64 -1.42 -8.03
N LEU A 73 -2.35 -2.04 -8.98
CA LEU A 73 -1.96 -2.09 -10.40
C LEU A 73 -1.91 -0.71 -11.03
N ILE A 74 -2.84 0.18 -10.66
CA ILE A 74 -2.82 1.58 -11.12
C ILE A 74 -1.57 2.29 -10.59
N LEU A 75 -1.22 2.13 -9.31
CA LEU A 75 0.02 2.72 -8.76
C LEU A 75 1.27 2.20 -9.47
N ILE A 76 1.34 0.90 -9.75
CA ILE A 76 2.43 0.30 -10.53
C ILE A 76 2.50 0.92 -11.93
N THR A 77 1.36 1.04 -12.60
CA THR A 77 1.24 1.63 -13.93
C THR A 77 1.72 3.08 -13.90
N ILE A 78 1.27 3.89 -12.93
CA ILE A 78 1.75 5.26 -12.73
C ILE A 78 3.27 5.25 -12.54
N GLY A 79 3.84 4.34 -11.75
CA GLY A 79 5.29 4.20 -11.56
C GLY A 79 6.06 3.96 -12.86
N PHE A 80 5.48 3.24 -13.83
CA PHE A 80 6.10 3.05 -15.14
C PHE A 80 6.07 4.32 -16.00
N PHE A 81 5.00 5.11 -15.93
CA PHE A 81 4.86 6.35 -16.71
C PHE A 81 5.41 7.59 -16.01
N CYS A 82 5.73 7.51 -14.71
CA CYS A 82 6.21 8.66 -13.94
C CYS A 82 7.69 8.93 -14.21
N LYS A 83 7.99 10.13 -14.72
CA LYS A 83 9.36 10.57 -15.00
C LYS A 83 10.11 11.04 -13.75
N TYR A 84 9.39 11.64 -12.80
CA TYR A 84 9.93 12.18 -11.55
C TYR A 84 9.42 11.36 -10.37
N HIS A 85 10.25 11.13 -9.34
CA HIS A 85 9.86 10.32 -8.17
C HIS A 85 9.39 8.89 -8.46
N ARG A 86 9.78 8.31 -9.61
CA ARG A 86 9.48 6.94 -10.04
C ARG A 86 9.64 5.91 -8.91
N ASP A 87 10.79 5.93 -8.24
CA ASP A 87 11.10 5.00 -7.14
C ASP A 87 10.14 5.18 -5.96
N GLY A 88 9.73 6.42 -5.69
CA GLY A 88 8.73 6.75 -4.67
C GLY A 88 7.34 6.19 -5.00
N VAL A 89 6.92 6.25 -6.26
CA VAL A 89 5.64 5.66 -6.70
C VAL A 89 5.66 4.14 -6.57
N PHE A 90 6.78 3.48 -6.90
CA PHE A 90 6.91 2.04 -6.65
C PHE A 90 6.94 1.71 -5.15
N CYS A 91 7.55 2.56 -4.32
CA CYS A 91 7.46 2.43 -2.86
C CYS A 91 6.00 2.54 -2.36
N LEU A 92 5.20 3.44 -2.93
CA LEU A 92 3.76 3.54 -2.64
C LEU A 92 3.03 2.27 -3.03
N ALA A 93 3.25 1.76 -4.25
CA ALA A 93 2.62 0.55 -4.73
C ALA A 93 2.95 -0.67 -3.85
N PHE A 94 4.24 -0.84 -3.51
CA PHE A 94 4.69 -1.91 -2.61
C PHE A 94 4.03 -1.80 -1.24
N ALA A 95 4.04 -0.63 -0.62
CA ALA A 95 3.48 -0.45 0.71
C ALA A 95 1.95 -0.57 0.74
N THR A 96 1.27 -0.13 -0.32
CA THR A 96 -0.17 -0.33 -0.52
C THR A 96 -0.49 -1.83 -0.62
N PHE A 97 0.32 -2.59 -1.36
CA PHE A 97 0.17 -4.05 -1.43
C PHE A 97 0.38 -4.72 -0.08
N MET A 98 1.40 -4.30 0.68
CA MET A 98 1.63 -4.80 2.04
C MET A 98 0.43 -4.49 2.95
N HIS A 99 -0.19 -3.32 2.83
CA HIS A 99 -1.42 -3.00 3.56
C HIS A 99 -2.54 -4.00 3.25
N LEU A 100 -2.79 -4.33 1.98
CA LEU A 100 -3.77 -5.35 1.58
C LEU A 100 -3.44 -6.73 2.20
N CYS A 101 -2.15 -7.09 2.28
CA CYS A 101 -1.72 -8.33 2.90
C CYS A 101 -1.94 -8.33 4.42
N GLU A 102 -1.62 -7.23 5.10
CA GLU A 102 -1.82 -7.07 6.54
C GLU A 102 -3.29 -7.13 6.92
N ASP A 103 -4.16 -6.57 6.08
CA ASP A 103 -5.61 -6.60 6.24
C ASP A 103 -6.28 -7.89 5.73
N LYS A 104 -5.45 -8.84 5.27
CA LYS A 104 -5.84 -10.17 4.75
C LYS A 104 -6.95 -10.06 3.72
N MET A 105 -6.82 -9.14 2.77
CA MET A 105 -7.88 -8.84 1.81
C MET A 105 -8.30 -10.03 0.94
N TRP A 106 -7.49 -11.10 0.88
CA TRP A 106 -7.88 -12.40 0.29
C TRP A 106 -9.09 -13.07 0.97
N GLU A 107 -9.42 -12.72 2.22
CA GLU A 107 -10.63 -13.17 2.91
C GLU A 107 -11.89 -12.42 2.43
N MET A 108 -11.74 -11.34 1.65
CA MET A 108 -12.81 -10.54 1.07
C MET A 108 -12.65 -10.40 -0.46
N PRO A 109 -12.73 -11.52 -1.22
CA PRO A 109 -12.42 -11.54 -2.65
C PRO A 109 -13.33 -10.63 -3.49
N ALA A 110 -14.58 -10.43 -3.05
CA ALA A 110 -15.53 -9.52 -3.72
C ALA A 110 -15.09 -8.04 -3.67
N THR A 111 -14.22 -7.67 -2.71
CA THR A 111 -13.65 -6.32 -2.59
C THR A 111 -12.22 -6.26 -3.09
N LEU A 112 -11.48 -7.37 -3.05
CA LEU A 112 -10.09 -7.43 -3.49
C LEU A 112 -9.92 -7.24 -5.01
N LEU A 113 -10.89 -7.70 -5.80
CA LEU A 113 -10.80 -7.80 -7.26
C LEU A 113 -11.20 -6.52 -7.98
#